data_AF-A0A844Y8Q3-F1
#
_entry.id   AF-A0A844Y8Q3-F1
#
_cell.length_a   1.000
_cell.length_b   1.000
_cell.length_c   1.000
_cell.angle_alpha   90.00
_cell.angle_beta   90.00
_cell.angle_gamma   90.00
#
_symmetry.space_group_name_H-M   'P 1'
#
loop_
_entity.id
_entity.type
_entity.pdbx_description
1 polymer ?
#
loop_
_entity_poly.entity_id
_entity_poly.type
_entity_poly.pdbx_seq_one_letter_code
_entity_poly.pdbx_strand_id
1 'polypeptide(L)'
;MTETVTLRILNEDESTWLVSLDLTASNVIQVTVGSDPFSDRPALKIKLNAEAGAWLSENTRKYLMHQMQMAIDSRVILDAQILEPMESGEFMISGGRSRMYEELKRAIKAKSDFEEERA
;
A
#
# COMPACT_ATOMS: atom_id res chain seq x y z
N MET A 1 -0.29 6.58 20.45
CA MET A 1 -1.31 6.25 19.45
C MET A 1 -0.61 5.48 18.35
N THR A 2 -1.17 4.36 17.91
CA THR A 2 -0.56 3.53 16.85
C THR A 2 -1.03 4.06 15.50
N GLU A 3 -0.10 4.52 14.67
CA GLU A 3 -0.37 4.99 13.31
C GLU A 3 -1.04 3.87 12.50
N THR A 4 -2.09 4.20 11.73
CA THR A 4 -2.79 3.24 10.87
C THR A 4 -2.47 3.52 9.41
N VAL A 5 -2.08 2.49 8.66
CA VAL A 5 -1.86 2.60 7.22
C VAL A 5 -3.09 2.04 6.52
N THR A 6 -3.73 2.84 5.67
CA THR A 6 -4.94 2.42 4.96
C THR A 6 -4.74 2.59 3.45
N LEU A 7 -5.03 1.53 2.70
CA LEU A 7 -5.21 1.56 1.26
C LEU A 7 -6.70 1.72 0.96
N ARG A 8 -7.08 2.69 0.15
CA ARG A 8 -8.48 3.02 -0.13
C ARG A 8 -8.71 3.34 -1.59
N ILE A 9 -9.89 3.01 -2.10
CA ILE A 9 -10.32 3.37 -3.44
C ILE A 9 -11.46 4.37 -3.30
N LEU A 10 -11.33 5.51 -3.98
CA LEU A 10 -12.31 6.59 -3.97
C LEU A 10 -13.41 6.35 -5.01
N ASN A 11 -14.56 6.99 -4.81
CA ASN A 11 -15.59 7.10 -5.83
C ASN A 11 -15.20 8.10 -6.94
N GLU A 12 -16.01 8.19 -8.00
CA GLU A 12 -15.71 8.99 -9.20
C GLU A 12 -15.51 10.49 -8.92
N ASP A 13 -16.19 11.04 -7.91
CA ASP A 13 -16.08 12.45 -7.50
C ASP A 13 -15.05 12.68 -6.39
N GLU A 14 -14.30 11.63 -6.00
CA GLU A 14 -13.24 11.65 -4.98
C GLU A 14 -13.69 12.11 -3.58
N SER A 15 -15.00 12.21 -3.32
CA SER A 15 -15.54 12.70 -2.06
C SER A 15 -15.65 11.62 -0.98
N THR A 16 -15.75 10.35 -1.37
CA THR A 16 -15.90 9.23 -0.42
C THR A 16 -15.08 8.01 -0.84
N TRP A 17 -14.71 7.18 0.13
CA TRP A 17 -14.12 5.87 -0.14
C TRP A 17 -15.20 4.84 -0.47
N LEU A 18 -15.01 4.07 -1.54
CA LEU A 18 -15.86 2.93 -1.87
C LEU A 18 -15.48 1.70 -1.03
N VAL A 19 -14.18 1.47 -0.89
CA VAL A 19 -13.60 0.35 -0.16
C VAL A 19 -12.26 0.76 0.47
N SER A 20 -11.91 0.11 1.58
CA SER A 20 -10.66 0.33 2.28
C SER A 20 -10.11 -0.97 2.87
N LEU A 21 -8.79 -1.04 2.96
CA LEU A 21 -8.04 -2.10 3.62
C LEU A 21 -6.97 -1.47 4.52
N ASP A 22 -7.03 -1.79 5.81
CA ASP A 22 -5.96 -1.44 6.75
C ASP A 22 -4.78 -2.39 6.58
N LEU A 23 -3.62 -1.84 6.24
CA LEU A 23 -2.37 -2.57 6.10
C LEU A 23 -1.73 -2.76 7.48
N THR A 24 -1.57 -4.03 7.86
CA THR A 24 -1.00 -4.43 9.14
C THR A 24 -0.10 -5.64 8.93
N ALA A 25 0.68 -6.00 9.95
CA ALA A 25 1.53 -7.17 9.88
C ALA A 25 0.77 -8.51 9.72
N SER A 26 -0.56 -8.57 9.90
CA SER A 26 -1.34 -9.79 9.61
C SER A 26 -1.60 -10.01 8.12
N ASN A 27 -1.58 -8.94 7.31
CA ASN A 27 -1.93 -9.00 5.90
C ASN A 27 -0.82 -8.53 4.95
N VAL A 28 0.27 -7.97 5.49
CA VAL A 28 1.49 -7.66 4.76
C VAL A 28 2.54 -8.74 5.06
N ILE A 29 2.96 -9.46 4.03
CA ILE A 29 4.03 -10.48 4.12
C ILE A 29 5.40 -9.81 4.11
N GLN A 30 5.59 -8.81 3.24
CA GLN A 30 6.90 -8.23 3.03
C GLN A 30 6.79 -6.75 2.66
N VAL A 31 7.73 -5.96 3.19
CA VAL A 31 7.95 -4.57 2.82
C VAL A 31 9.42 -4.39 2.48
N THR A 32 9.71 -4.04 1.23
CA THR A 32 11.08 -3.90 0.73
C THR A 32 11.29 -2.51 0.16
N VAL A 33 12.31 -1.81 0.66
CA VAL A 33 12.77 -0.55 0.06
C VAL A 33 13.77 -0.90 -1.03
N GLY A 34 13.56 -0.37 -2.23
CA GLY A 34 14.48 -0.55 -3.36
C GLY A 34 14.41 0.65 -4.30
N SER A 35 14.79 0.42 -5.55
CA SER A 35 14.62 1.39 -6.64
C SER A 35 13.46 0.97 -7.54
N ASP A 36 12.72 1.97 -8.02
CA ASP A 36 11.78 1.82 -9.13
C ASP A 36 12.57 1.54 -10.42
N PRO A 37 12.35 0.40 -11.09
CA PRO A 37 13.10 0.03 -12.28
C PRO A 37 12.89 0.99 -13.48
N PHE A 38 11.80 1.77 -13.48
CA PHE A 38 11.49 2.70 -14.58
C PHE A 38 11.99 4.12 -14.33
N SER A 39 12.10 4.52 -13.07
CA SER A 39 12.44 5.90 -12.71
C SER A 39 13.76 6.07 -11.96
N ASP A 40 14.41 4.97 -11.55
CA ASP A 40 15.59 4.94 -10.67
C ASP A 40 15.42 5.73 -9.36
N ARG A 41 14.16 6.00 -9.00
CA ARG A 41 13.79 6.66 -7.75
C ARG A 41 13.64 5.62 -6.66
N PRO A 42 13.87 5.99 -5.39
CA PRO A 42 13.47 5.16 -4.27
C PRO A 42 12.01 4.72 -4.40
N ALA A 43 11.76 3.45 -4.09
CA ALA A 43 10.45 2.83 -4.13
C ALA A 43 10.25 1.90 -2.95
N LEU A 44 9.01 1.81 -2.49
CA LEU A 44 8.57 0.84 -1.50
C LEU A 44 7.73 -0.23 -2.19
N LYS A 45 8.18 -1.48 -2.14
CA LYS A 45 7.41 -2.63 -2.61
C LYS A 45 6.72 -3.27 -1.41
N ILE A 46 5.42 -3.50 -1.53
CA ILE A 46 4.60 -4.13 -0.49
C ILE A 46 4.00 -5.40 -1.09
N LYS A 47 4.21 -6.52 -0.40
CA LYS A 47 3.63 -7.82 -0.72
C LYS A 47 2.58 -8.20 0.31
N LEU A 48 1.36 -8.44 -0.15
CA LEU A 48 0.25 -8.85 0.68
C LEU A 48 0.16 -10.38 0.78
N ASN A 49 -0.56 -10.87 1.79
CA ASN A 49 -0.94 -12.27 1.87
C ASN A 49 -2.02 -12.63 0.84
N ALA A 50 -2.36 -13.91 0.73
CA ALA A 50 -3.31 -14.38 -0.29
C ALA A 50 -4.70 -13.72 -0.16
N GLU A 51 -5.19 -13.52 1.06
CA GLU A 51 -6.50 -12.91 1.31
C GLU A 51 -6.51 -11.43 0.91
N ALA A 52 -5.55 -10.65 1.38
CA ALA A 52 -5.44 -9.23 1.06
C ALA A 52 -5.04 -8.99 -0.41
N GLY A 53 -4.26 -9.89 -1.00
CA GLY A 53 -3.95 -9.88 -2.43
C GLY A 53 -5.18 -10.16 -3.29
N ALA A 54 -6.04 -11.09 -2.89
CA ALA A 54 -7.32 -11.34 -3.56
C ALA A 54 -8.26 -10.13 -3.45
N TRP A 55 -8.35 -9.51 -2.26
CA TRP A 55 -9.07 -8.26 -2.06
C TRP A 55 -8.57 -7.16 -3.01
N LEU A 56 -7.25 -6.98 -3.11
CA LEU A 56 -6.64 -5.97 -3.97
C LEU A 56 -6.99 -6.23 -5.45
N SER A 57 -6.82 -7.47 -5.91
CA SER A 57 -7.12 -7.89 -7.29
C SER A 57 -8.59 -7.69 -7.65
N GLU A 58 -9.51 -8.11 -6.78
CA GLU A 58 -10.95 -7.96 -7.01
C GLU A 58 -11.38 -6.49 -7.09
N ASN A 59 -10.93 -5.68 -6.13
CA ASN A 59 -11.34 -4.27 -6.06
C ASN A 59 -10.69 -3.43 -7.16
N THR A 60 -9.42 -3.67 -7.51
CA THR A 60 -8.78 -2.96 -8.62
C THR A 60 -9.38 -3.34 -9.97
N ARG A 61 -9.85 -4.58 -10.15
CA ARG A 61 -10.60 -4.99 -11.34
C ARG A 61 -11.96 -4.30 -11.43
N LYS A 62 -12.68 -4.22 -10.32
CA LYS A 62 -14.03 -3.63 -10.27
C LYS A 62 -14.00 -2.12 -10.45
N TYR A 63 -12.98 -1.47 -9.89
CA TYR A 63 -12.86 -0.01 -9.82
C TYR A 63 -11.73 0.51 -10.70
N LEU A 64 -11.55 -0.07 -11.89
CA LEU A 64 -10.66 0.49 -12.92
C LEU A 64 -10.97 1.97 -13.14
N MET A 65 -9.93 2.75 -13.42
CA MET A 65 -9.94 4.20 -13.61
C MET A 65 -10.32 5.05 -12.38
N HIS A 66 -10.65 4.45 -11.23
CA HIS A 66 -10.83 5.19 -9.99
C HIS A 66 -9.48 5.56 -9.35
N GLN A 67 -9.49 6.55 -8.47
CA GLN A 67 -8.33 6.88 -7.64
C GLN A 67 -8.17 5.88 -6.50
N MET A 68 -6.95 5.41 -6.34
CA MET A 68 -6.49 4.65 -5.18
C MET A 68 -5.51 5.50 -4.38
N GLN A 69 -5.79 5.64 -3.09
CA GLN A 69 -4.93 6.35 -2.17
C GLN A 69 -4.38 5.42 -1.11
N MET A 70 -3.15 5.71 -0.69
CA MET A 70 -2.63 5.21 0.57
C MET A 70 -2.48 6.37 1.54
N ALA A 71 -2.91 6.18 2.78
CA ALA A 71 -2.77 7.15 3.84
C ALA A 71 -2.11 6.53 5.08
N ILE A 72 -1.34 7.35 5.80
CA ILE A 72 -0.95 7.09 7.19
C ILE A 72 -1.83 8.00 8.04
N ASP A 73 -2.70 7.39 8.86
CA ASP A 73 -3.85 8.03 9.49
C ASP A 73 -4.69 8.80 8.46
N SER A 74 -4.66 10.14 8.50
CA SER A 74 -5.37 11.00 7.54
C SER A 74 -4.47 11.59 6.45
N ARG A 75 -3.15 11.35 6.49
CA ARG A 75 -2.20 11.94 5.57
C ARG A 75 -1.99 11.04 4.35
N VAL A 76 -2.44 11.50 3.18
CA VAL A 76 -2.23 10.82 1.91
C VAL A 76 -0.74 10.85 1.54
N ILE A 77 -0.21 9.68 1.19
CA ILE A 77 1.20 9.45 0.82
C ILE A 77 1.36 8.84 -0.58
N LEU A 78 0.30 8.22 -1.10
CA LEU A 78 0.16 7.76 -2.48
C LEU A 78 -1.21 8.23 -2.96
N ASP A 79 -1.24 8.75 -4.16
CA ASP A 79 -2.47 9.06 -4.89
C ASP A 79 -2.25 8.67 -6.36
N ALA A 80 -2.98 7.66 -6.83
CA ALA A 80 -2.76 7.08 -8.15
C ALA A 80 -4.04 6.49 -8.74
N GLN A 81 -4.21 6.65 -10.05
CA GLN A 81 -5.31 6.05 -10.77
C GLN A 81 -5.04 4.55 -11.00
N ILE A 82 -6.08 3.72 -10.84
CA ILE A 82 -6.01 2.29 -11.14
C ILE A 82 -6.11 2.10 -12.66
N LEU A 83 -4.98 1.88 -13.33
CA LEU A 83 -4.93 1.68 -14.77
C LEU A 83 -5.09 0.21 -15.19
N GLU A 84 -4.70 -0.71 -14.30
CA GLU A 84 -4.79 -2.15 -14.51
C GLU A 84 -5.09 -2.88 -13.19
N PRO A 85 -5.70 -4.08 -13.24
CA PRO A 85 -5.90 -4.90 -12.04
C PRO A 85 -4.57 -5.34 -11.43
N MET A 86 -4.46 -5.27 -10.11
CA MET A 86 -3.25 -5.68 -9.37
C MET A 86 -3.37 -7.14 -8.95
N GLU A 87 -3.11 -8.07 -9.88
CA GLU A 87 -3.39 -9.50 -9.68
C GLU A 87 -2.39 -10.25 -8.78
N SER A 88 -1.17 -9.74 -8.63
CA SER A 88 -0.10 -10.42 -7.89
C SER A 88 -0.19 -10.28 -6.37
N GLY A 89 -1.09 -9.42 -5.85
CA GLY A 89 -1.08 -9.02 -4.44
C GLY A 89 0.16 -8.21 -4.05
N GLU A 90 0.90 -7.72 -5.05
CA GLU A 90 2.08 -6.87 -4.87
C GLU A 90 1.86 -5.53 -5.53
N PHE A 91 2.30 -4.47 -4.87
CA PHE A 91 2.27 -3.13 -5.46
C PHE A 91 3.47 -2.30 -4.99
N MET A 92 3.74 -1.21 -5.72
CA MET A 92 4.91 -0.37 -5.53
C MET A 92 4.51 1.10 -5.36
N ILE A 93 5.18 1.78 -4.42
CA ILE A 93 5.05 3.22 -4.18
C ILE A 93 6.37 3.89 -4.54
N SER A 94 6.42 4.53 -5.70
CA SER A 94 7.62 5.19 -6.22
C SER A 94 7.69 6.67 -5.84
N GLY A 95 8.91 7.22 -5.78
CA GLY A 95 9.13 8.67 -5.68
C GLY A 95 8.93 9.26 -4.28
N GLY A 96 8.78 8.41 -3.27
CA GLY A 96 8.73 8.79 -1.87
C GLY A 96 10.10 9.17 -1.31
N ARG A 97 10.11 9.85 -0.17
CA ARG A 97 11.34 10.13 0.60
C ARG A 97 11.64 8.94 1.52
N SER A 98 12.91 8.61 1.73
CA SER A 98 13.32 7.50 2.61
C SER A 98 12.66 7.54 4.00
N ARG A 99 12.49 8.73 4.59
CA ARG A 99 11.80 8.91 5.88
C ARG A 99 10.35 8.41 5.87
N MET A 100 9.62 8.59 4.77
CA MET A 100 8.24 8.15 4.62
C MET A 100 8.15 6.62 4.55
N TYR A 101 9.14 5.98 3.91
CA TYR A 101 9.20 4.52 3.81
C TYR A 101 9.50 3.87 5.16
N GLU A 102 10.38 4.46 5.97
CA GLU A 102 10.60 4.00 7.35
C GLU A 102 9.35 4.18 8.22
N GLU A 103 8.63 5.28 8.05
CA GLU A 103 7.36 5.52 8.74
C GLU A 103 6.31 4.44 8.38
N LEU A 104 6.15 4.13 7.10
CA LEU A 104 5.25 3.06 6.64
C LEU A 104 5.64 1.70 7.20
N LYS A 105 6.92 1.35 7.09
CA LYS A 105 7.44 0.06 7.59
C LYS A 105 7.16 -0.05 9.09
N ARG A 106 7.38 1.03 9.86
CA ARG A 106 7.09 1.07 11.30
C ARG A 106 5.60 0.94 11.60
N ALA A 107 4.75 1.70 10.92
CA ALA A 107 3.31 1.70 11.17
C ALA A 107 2.67 0.33 10.85
N ILE A 108 3.09 -0.32 9.77
CA ILE A 108 2.64 -1.68 9.41
C ILE A 108 3.12 -2.71 10.45
N LYS A 109 4.40 -2.64 10.85
CA LYS A 109 4.99 -3.56 11.84
C LYS A 109 4.49 -3.36 13.26
N ALA A 110 4.14 -2.13 13.67
CA ALA A 110 3.68 -1.83 15.02
C ALA A 110 2.40 -2.59 15.43
N LYS A 111 1.73 -3.26 14.48
CA LYS A 111 0.55 -4.10 14.71
C LYS A 111 0.80 -5.62 14.73
N SER A 112 2.03 -6.15 14.55
CA SER A 112 2.35 -7.54 14.98
C SER A 112 3.86 -7.83 15.13
N ASP A 113 4.16 -8.81 15.98
CA ASP A 113 5.50 -9.35 16.27
C ASP A 113 6.18 -9.88 15.00
N PHE A 114 7.02 -9.07 14.35
CA PHE A 114 7.77 -9.48 13.16
C PHE A 114 9.27 -9.57 13.47
N GLU A 115 9.82 -10.78 13.41
CA GLU A 115 11.26 -11.01 13.39
C GLU A 115 11.86 -10.41 12.11
N GLU A 116 12.86 -9.55 12.27
CA GLU A 116 13.70 -9.13 11.14
C GLU A 116 14.63 -10.28 10.76
N GLU A 117 14.39 -10.87 9.60
CA GLU A 117 15.37 -11.72 8.95
C GLU A 117 16.57 -10.83 8.54
N ARG A 118 17.61 -10.84 9.38
CA ARG A 118 18.89 -10.22 9.08
C ARG A 118 19.60 -11.05 8.01
N ALA A 119 19.96 -10.37 6.94
CA ALA A 119 20.89 -10.86 5.90
C ALA A 119 22.24 -11.30 6.48
#